data_AF-A0A4Z0HI26-F1
#
_entry.id   AF-A0A4Z0HI26-F1
#
_cell.length_a   1.000
_cell.length_b   1.000
_cell.length_c   1.000
_cell.angle_alpha   90.00
_cell.angle_beta   90.00
_cell.angle_gamma   90.00
#
_symmetry.space_group_name_H-M   'P 1'
#
loop_
_entity.id
_entity.type
_entity.pdbx_description
1 polymer ?
#
loop_
_entity_poly.entity_id
_entity_poly.type
_entity_poly.pdbx_seq_one_letter_code
_entity_poly.pdbx_strand_id
1 'polypeptide(L)'
;MALRDAILATLLDGEASGYDLAKGFDASVANFWMATPQQLYRELDRMSAEGLIEARLVEQDRRPNKRLYSLTDAGRKALHEFTEVPPKPGAIREDLLVQIQAVDSGNIEAVRAALAERLEWATAKLARYRRGQDHLLAGRTEDAYLAEADRIGPYLTLLRGIRFEEENIDWASRALAVIEQRLAAAHRPPR
;
A
#
# COMPACT_ATOMS: atom_id res chain seq x y z
N MET A 1 9.90 9.26 10.48
CA MET A 1 8.79 8.87 11.37
C MET A 1 8.04 7.71 10.72
N ALA A 2 7.11 7.94 9.81
CA ALA A 2 6.22 6.84 9.39
C ALA A 2 6.86 5.63 8.66
N LEU A 3 8.00 5.74 7.96
CA LEU A 3 8.68 4.53 7.43
C LEU A 3 9.25 3.64 8.54
N ARG A 4 9.92 4.24 9.53
CA ARG A 4 10.44 3.53 10.70
C ARG A 4 9.31 2.74 11.38
N ASP A 5 8.21 3.43 11.66
CA ASP A 5 7.10 2.84 12.41
C ASP A 5 6.36 1.77 11.58
N ALA A 6 6.29 1.93 10.24
CA ALA A 6 5.81 0.89 9.34
C ALA A 6 6.72 -0.36 9.33
N ILE A 7 8.05 -0.19 9.37
CA ILE A 7 9.00 -1.31 9.46
C ILE A 7 8.83 -2.02 10.81
N LEU A 8 8.73 -1.27 11.92
CA LEU A 8 8.47 -1.84 13.25
C LEU A 8 7.16 -2.65 13.26
N ALA A 9 6.08 -2.11 12.68
CA ALA A 9 4.80 -2.80 12.59
C ALA A 9 4.88 -4.09 11.76
N THR A 10 5.70 -4.11 10.70
CA THR A 10 5.92 -5.30 9.86
C THR A 10 6.69 -6.38 10.62
N LEU A 11 7.69 -6.00 11.41
CA LEU A 11 8.49 -6.94 12.19
C LEU A 11 7.74 -7.57 13.38
N LEU A 12 6.48 -7.18 13.63
CA LEU A 12 5.61 -7.90 14.57
C LEU A 12 5.23 -9.30 14.05
N ASP A 13 5.34 -9.57 12.75
CA ASP A 13 5.08 -10.90 12.16
C ASP A 13 6.23 -11.90 12.41
N GLY A 14 7.36 -11.41 12.92
CA GLY A 14 8.56 -12.18 13.20
C GLY A 14 9.80 -11.58 12.56
N GLU A 15 10.90 -12.31 12.65
CA GLU A 15 12.16 -11.89 12.02
C GLU A 15 12.05 -11.92 10.49
N ALA A 16 12.62 -10.91 9.84
CA ALA A 16 12.61 -10.78 8.38
C ALA A 16 13.93 -10.21 7.89
N SER A 17 14.38 -10.61 6.70
CA SER A 17 15.48 -9.87 6.07
C SER A 17 15.02 -8.57 5.44
N GLY A 18 15.96 -7.69 5.15
CA GLY A 18 15.67 -6.50 4.33
C GLY A 18 15.07 -6.84 2.96
N TYR A 19 15.41 -7.99 2.38
CA TYR A 19 14.78 -8.45 1.14
C TYR A 19 13.31 -8.86 1.35
N ASP A 20 13.02 -9.63 2.40
CA ASP A 20 11.65 -10.04 2.71
C ASP A 20 10.79 -8.82 3.07
N LEU A 21 11.35 -7.87 3.82
CA LEU A 21 10.70 -6.60 4.15
C LEU A 21 10.43 -5.78 2.89
N ALA A 22 11.39 -5.62 1.98
CA ALA A 22 11.16 -4.91 0.72
C ALA A 22 10.02 -5.55 -0.10
N LYS A 23 10.03 -6.88 -0.21
CA LYS A 23 8.98 -7.63 -0.91
C LYS A 23 7.61 -7.53 -0.21
N GLY A 24 7.60 -7.60 1.12
CA GLY A 24 6.39 -7.45 1.94
C GLY A 24 5.81 -6.05 1.83
N PHE A 25 6.67 -5.03 1.80
CA PHE A 25 6.27 -3.66 1.55
C PHE A 25 5.57 -3.53 0.21
N ASP A 26 6.13 -4.07 -0.89
CA ASP A 26 5.47 -4.03 -2.20
C ASP A 26 4.11 -4.76 -2.26
N ALA A 27 3.89 -5.74 -1.38
CA ALA A 27 2.72 -6.62 -1.39
C ALA A 27 1.57 -6.18 -0.47
N SER A 28 1.87 -5.68 0.73
CA SER A 28 0.87 -5.38 1.77
C SER A 28 0.97 -3.97 2.38
N VAL A 29 2.18 -3.46 2.66
CA VAL A 29 2.35 -2.14 3.31
C VAL A 29 2.31 -0.99 2.29
N ALA A 30 2.66 -1.24 1.03
CA ALA A 30 2.55 -0.31 -0.10
C ALA A 30 1.12 0.22 -0.30
N ASN A 31 0.13 -0.44 0.30
CA ASN A 31 -1.26 -0.03 0.28
C ASN A 31 -1.45 1.35 0.92
N PHE A 32 -0.66 1.67 1.96
CA PHE A 32 -0.77 2.90 2.73
C PHE A 32 0.56 3.58 3.03
N TRP A 33 1.69 2.92 2.76
CA TRP A 33 3.02 3.50 2.92
C TRP A 33 4.00 3.01 1.84
N MET A 34 4.44 3.93 0.98
CA MET A 34 5.41 3.64 -0.09
C MET A 34 6.83 3.93 0.40
N ALA A 35 7.74 2.99 0.16
CA ALA A 35 9.18 3.19 0.35
C ALA A 35 9.96 2.46 -0.74
N THR A 36 10.95 3.14 -1.29
CA THR A 36 11.90 2.48 -2.18
C THR A 36 12.77 1.49 -1.39
N PRO A 37 13.29 0.42 -2.01
CA PRO A 37 14.22 -0.49 -1.35
C PRO A 37 15.40 0.26 -0.73
N GLN A 38 15.94 1.27 -1.42
CA GLN A 38 17.06 2.08 -0.93
C GLN A 38 16.70 2.86 0.35
N GLN A 39 15.48 3.41 0.44
CA GLN A 39 14.99 4.06 1.66
C GLN A 39 14.82 3.06 2.79
N LEU A 40 14.28 1.87 2.50
CA LEU A 40 14.07 0.81 3.49
C LEU A 40 15.40 0.33 4.09
N TYR A 41 16.41 0.03 3.27
CA TYR A 41 17.71 -0.40 3.78
C TYR A 41 18.40 0.69 4.62
N ARG A 42 18.35 1.95 4.17
CA ARG A 42 18.88 3.07 4.95
C ARG A 42 18.18 3.25 6.30
N GLU A 43 16.87 3.02 6.34
CA GLU A 43 16.10 3.10 7.58
C GLU A 43 16.41 1.93 8.51
N LEU A 44 16.60 0.71 7.99
CA LEU A 44 17.04 -0.45 8.78
C LEU A 44 18.39 -0.22 9.45
N ASP A 45 19.37 0.32 8.72
CA ASP A 45 20.68 0.64 9.30
C ASP A 45 20.57 1.66 10.44
N ARG A 46 19.73 2.70 10.26
CA ARG A 46 19.45 3.69 11.31
C ARG A 46 18.77 3.07 12.52
N MET A 47 17.71 2.29 12.30
CA MET A 47 16.97 1.62 13.38
C MET A 47 17.85 0.67 14.18
N SER A 48 18.79 -0.02 13.52
CA SER A 48 19.75 -0.88 14.19
C SER A 48 20.75 -0.08 15.03
N ALA A 49 21.25 1.05 14.51
CA ALA A 49 22.11 1.96 15.28
C ALA A 49 21.39 2.61 16.48
N GLU A 50 20.08 2.84 16.37
CA GLU A 50 19.21 3.34 17.46
C GLU A 50 18.80 2.24 18.46
N GLY A 51 19.15 0.98 18.21
CA GLY A 51 18.79 -0.15 19.08
C GLY A 51 17.31 -0.53 19.05
N LEU A 52 16.55 -0.06 18.05
CA LEU A 52 15.13 -0.39 17.87
C LEU A 52 14.92 -1.78 17.26
N ILE A 53 15.91 -2.22 16.47
CA ILE A 53 15.96 -3.56 15.90
C ILE A 53 17.34 -4.15 16.12
N GLU A 54 17.40 -5.46 16.24
CA GLU A 54 18.65 -6.21 16.24
C GLU A 54 18.81 -6.95 14.91
N ALA A 55 20.06 -7.24 14.55
CA ALA A 55 20.39 -7.92 13.30
C ALA A 55 21.20 -9.18 13.61
N ARG A 56 20.69 -10.34 13.18
CA ARG A 56 21.38 -11.62 13.26
C ARG A 56 21.85 -12.06 11.87
N LEU A 57 23.11 -12.44 11.76
CA LEU A 57 23.65 -13.02 10.53
C LEU A 57 23.27 -14.50 10.46
N VAL A 58 22.68 -14.91 9.34
CA VAL A 58 22.42 -16.30 9.01
C VAL A 58 23.36 -16.68 7.88
N GLU A 59 24.31 -17.56 8.19
CA GLU A 59 25.21 -18.14 7.20
C GLU A 59 24.41 -19.07 6.29
N GLN A 60 24.62 -18.93 4.98
CA GLN A 60 23.94 -19.76 3.99
C GLN A 60 24.98 -20.50 3.14
N ASP A 61 24.77 -21.81 2.96
CA ASP A 61 25.61 -22.57 2.03
C ASP A 61 25.22 -22.22 0.58
N ARG A 62 26.22 -21.92 -0.26
CA ARG A 62 26.09 -21.58 -1.70
C ARG A 62 25.29 -20.31 -2.03
N ARG A 63 24.95 -19.46 -1.06
CA ARG A 63 24.28 -18.16 -1.26
C ARG A 63 24.90 -17.09 -0.35
N PRO A 64 24.76 -15.80 -0.66
CA PRO A 64 25.19 -14.73 0.24
C PRO A 64 24.51 -14.85 1.61
N ASN A 65 25.25 -14.59 2.68
CA ASN A 65 24.70 -14.58 4.04
C ASN A 65 23.52 -13.61 4.14
N LYS A 66 22.49 -14.03 4.87
CA LYS A 66 21.26 -13.24 5.06
C LYS A 66 21.30 -12.57 6.42
N ARG A 67 20.98 -11.28 6.46
CA ARG A 67 20.77 -10.55 7.71
C ARG A 67 19.29 -10.57 8.03
N LEU A 68 18.93 -11.15 9.18
CA LEU A 68 17.57 -11.14 9.71
C LEU A 68 17.45 -10.06 10.77
N TYR A 69 16.37 -9.30 10.72
CA TYR A 69 16.06 -8.24 11.65
C TYR A 69 14.89 -8.65 12.54
N SER A 70 14.98 -8.34 13.83
CA SER A 70 13.92 -8.55 14.83
C SER A 70 13.74 -7.31 15.71
N LEU A 71 12.53 -7.15 16.27
CA LEU A 71 12.24 -6.08 17.22
C LEU A 71 12.96 -6.31 18.56
N THR A 72 13.61 -5.26 19.07
CA THR A 72 14.03 -5.20 20.46
C THR A 72 12.87 -4.72 21.35
N ASP A 73 13.03 -4.78 22.68
CA ASP A 73 12.08 -4.19 23.62
C ASP A 73 11.94 -2.66 23.41
N ALA A 74 13.04 -1.99 23.08
CA ALA A 74 13.01 -0.57 22.73
C ALA A 74 12.20 -0.31 21.45
N GLY A 75 12.33 -1.17 20.42
CA GLY A 75 11.51 -1.11 19.21
C GLY A 75 10.02 -1.33 19.48
N ARG A 76 9.68 -2.29 20.35
CA ARG A 76 8.29 -2.52 20.77
C ARG A 76 7.71 -1.33 21.52
N LYS A 77 8.47 -0.74 22.44
CA LYS A 77 8.08 0.48 23.17
C LYS A 77 7.86 1.66 22.22
N ALA A 78 8.78 1.88 21.28
CA ALA A 78 8.65 2.94 20.29
C ALA A 78 7.41 2.76 19.40
N LEU A 79 7.09 1.53 19.01
CA LEU A 79 5.87 1.23 18.26
C LEU A 79 4.60 1.46 19.08
N HIS A 80 4.61 1.09 20.37
CA HIS A 80 3.50 1.38 21.28
C HIS A 80 3.26 2.90 21.39
N GLU A 81 4.31 3.67 21.67
CA GLU A 81 4.25 5.13 21.75
C GLU A 81 3.74 5.75 20.44
N PHE A 82 4.13 5.20 19.28
CA PHE A 82 3.61 5.64 17.99
C PHE A 82 2.08 5.49 17.88
N THR A 83 1.50 4.42 18.42
CA THR A 83 0.04 4.20 18.37
C THR A 83 -0.75 5.13 19.29
N GLU A 84 -0.10 5.80 20.25
CA GLU A 84 -0.71 6.80 21.12
C GLU A 84 -0.78 8.18 20.48
N VAL A 85 -0.01 8.42 19.41
CA VAL A 85 0.04 9.71 18.72
C VAL A 85 -1.11 9.80 17.70
N PRO A 86 -2.04 10.76 17.83
CA PRO A 86 -3.14 10.90 16.88
C PRO A 86 -2.61 11.22 15.46
N PRO A 87 -2.97 10.43 14.44
CA PRO A 87 -2.55 10.70 13.08
C PRO A 87 -3.31 11.91 12.52
N LYS A 88 -2.64 12.69 11.67
CA LYS A 88 -3.31 13.73 10.89
C LYS A 88 -4.13 13.09 9.76
N PRO A 89 -5.30 13.65 9.41
CA PRO A 89 -6.04 13.18 8.25
C PRO A 89 -5.18 13.22 6.98
N GLY A 90 -5.27 12.16 6.18
CA GLY A 90 -4.67 12.13 4.85
C GLY A 90 -5.38 13.07 3.88
N ALA A 91 -4.66 13.55 2.88
CA ALA A 91 -5.23 14.27 1.74
C ALA A 91 -4.96 13.46 0.46
N ILE A 92 -5.94 13.44 -0.45
CA ILE A 92 -5.74 12.86 -1.77
C ILE A 92 -4.79 13.80 -2.55
N ARG A 93 -3.69 13.24 -3.07
CA ARG A 93 -2.65 13.99 -3.80
C ARG A 93 -2.28 13.20 -5.03
N GLU A 94 -2.97 13.47 -6.13
CA GLU A 94 -2.84 12.75 -7.39
C GLU A 94 -2.83 13.73 -8.56
N ASP A 95 -1.80 13.65 -9.41
CA ASP A 95 -1.68 14.49 -10.61
C ASP A 95 -2.87 14.30 -11.56
N LEU A 96 -3.41 13.08 -11.63
CA LEU A 96 -4.59 12.77 -12.44
C LEU A 96 -5.81 13.61 -12.04
N LEU A 97 -6.00 13.89 -10.76
CA LEU A 97 -7.11 14.74 -10.32
C LEU A 97 -6.93 16.20 -10.76
N VAL A 98 -5.69 16.69 -10.78
CA VAL A 98 -5.37 18.01 -11.32
C VAL A 98 -5.61 18.05 -12.84
N GLN A 99 -5.25 16.98 -13.55
CA GLN A 99 -5.53 16.84 -14.98
C GLN A 99 -7.03 16.80 -15.27
N ILE A 100 -7.82 16.07 -14.47
CA ILE A 100 -9.28 16.02 -14.58
C ILE A 100 -9.90 17.39 -14.27
N GLN A 101 -9.41 18.11 -13.27
CA GLN A 101 -9.84 19.48 -12.98
C GLN A 101 -9.67 20.41 -14.19
N ALA A 102 -8.63 20.16 -15.01
CA ALA A 102 -8.33 20.91 -16.21
C ALA A 102 -8.95 20.33 -17.50
N VAL A 103 -9.77 19.26 -17.42
CA VAL A 103 -10.17 18.46 -18.59
C VAL A 103 -10.87 19.27 -19.69
N ASP A 104 -11.66 20.27 -19.31
CA ASP A 104 -12.43 21.11 -20.23
C ASP A 104 -11.61 22.20 -20.94
N SER A 105 -10.38 22.42 -20.50
CA SER A 105 -9.44 23.40 -21.10
C SER A 105 -8.14 22.75 -21.57
N GLY A 106 -7.94 21.48 -21.26
CA GLY A 106 -6.76 20.70 -21.61
C GLY A 106 -7.00 19.72 -22.75
N ASN A 107 -6.14 18.69 -22.81
CA ASN A 107 -6.26 17.60 -23.77
C ASN A 107 -7.14 16.48 -23.19
N ILE A 108 -8.43 16.53 -23.50
CA ILE A 108 -9.44 15.59 -22.98
C ILE A 108 -9.16 14.13 -23.41
N GLU A 109 -8.59 13.90 -24.60
CA GLU A 109 -8.20 12.57 -25.07
C GLU A 109 -7.06 11.97 -24.25
N ALA A 110 -6.08 12.79 -23.86
CA ALA A 110 -4.98 12.38 -22.98
C ALA A 110 -5.49 12.07 -21.56
N VAL A 111 -6.39 12.89 -21.02
CA VAL A 111 -7.01 12.64 -19.70
C VAL A 111 -7.84 11.35 -19.74
N ARG A 112 -8.57 11.10 -20.83
CA ARG A 112 -9.30 9.84 -21.05
C ARG A 112 -8.36 8.63 -21.00
N ALA A 113 -7.23 8.69 -21.70
CA ALA A 113 -6.25 7.62 -21.72
C ALA A 113 -5.65 7.36 -20.32
N ALA A 114 -5.30 8.42 -19.59
CA ALA A 114 -4.78 8.31 -18.22
C ALA A 114 -5.82 7.70 -17.25
N LEU A 115 -7.11 8.04 -17.39
CA LEU A 115 -8.19 7.42 -16.62
C LEU A 115 -8.36 5.92 -16.94
N ALA A 116 -8.25 5.53 -18.21
CA ALA A 116 -8.31 4.13 -18.61
C ALA A 116 -7.15 3.33 -18.01
N GLU A 117 -5.92 3.87 -18.06
CA GLU A 117 -4.75 3.24 -17.43
C GLU A 117 -4.92 3.14 -15.90
N ARG A 118 -5.45 4.19 -15.26
CA ARG A 118 -5.75 4.18 -13.82
C ARG A 118 -6.75 3.08 -13.45
N LEU A 119 -7.77 2.86 -14.28
CA LEU A 119 -8.78 1.82 -14.09
C LEU A 119 -8.16 0.41 -14.21
N GLU A 120 -7.32 0.18 -15.22
CA GLU A 120 -6.59 -1.09 -15.39
C GLU A 120 -5.71 -1.38 -14.18
N TRP A 121 -4.95 -0.38 -13.73
CA TRP A 121 -4.09 -0.51 -12.56
C TRP A 121 -4.87 -0.81 -11.27
N ALA A 122 -5.97 -0.08 -11.02
CA ALA A 122 -6.83 -0.29 -9.86
C ALA A 122 -7.42 -1.71 -9.86
N THR A 123 -7.88 -2.18 -11.02
CA THR A 123 -8.44 -3.52 -11.20
C THR A 123 -7.41 -4.62 -10.91
N ALA A 124 -6.21 -4.50 -11.47
CA ALA A 124 -5.12 -5.46 -11.24
C ALA A 124 -4.72 -5.50 -9.75
N LYS A 125 -4.69 -4.34 -9.10
CA LYS A 125 -4.35 -4.19 -7.70
C LYS A 125 -5.43 -4.74 -6.76
N LEU A 126 -6.70 -4.48 -7.04
CA LEU A 126 -7.83 -5.06 -6.32
C LEU A 126 -7.80 -6.59 -6.39
N ALA A 127 -7.54 -7.17 -7.57
CA ALA A 127 -7.43 -8.61 -7.73
C ALA A 127 -6.29 -9.21 -6.87
N ARG A 128 -5.16 -8.50 -6.74
CA ARG A 128 -4.07 -8.89 -5.84
C ARG A 128 -4.49 -8.84 -4.38
N TYR A 129 -5.19 -7.80 -3.95
CA TYR A 129 -5.67 -7.69 -2.58
C TYR A 129 -6.68 -8.76 -2.21
N ARG A 130 -7.61 -9.10 -3.13
CA ARG A 130 -8.57 -10.18 -2.91
C ARG A 130 -7.89 -11.53 -2.71
N ARG A 131 -6.87 -11.86 -3.51
CA ARG A 131 -6.04 -13.06 -3.27
C ARG A 131 -5.35 -13.04 -1.90
N GLY A 132 -4.86 -11.87 -1.47
CA GLY A 132 -4.29 -11.70 -0.13
C GLY A 132 -5.32 -11.90 0.98
N GLN A 133 -6.55 -11.43 0.78
CA GLN A 133 -7.65 -11.59 1.72
C GLN A 133 -8.04 -13.05 1.86
N ASP A 134 -8.18 -13.77 0.74
CA ASP A 134 -8.49 -15.20 0.74
C ASP A 134 -7.41 -16.00 1.49
N HIS A 135 -6.14 -15.65 1.30
CA HIS A 135 -5.02 -16.26 2.01
C HIS A 135 -5.05 -16.00 3.52
N LEU A 136 -5.32 -14.76 3.95
CA LEU A 136 -5.41 -14.41 5.37
C LEU A 136 -6.59 -15.09 6.07
N LEU A 137 -7.75 -15.11 5.43
CA LEU A 137 -8.94 -15.74 5.97
C LEU A 137 -8.80 -17.26 6.04
N ALA A 138 -8.04 -17.87 5.12
CA ALA A 138 -7.78 -19.30 5.08
C ALA A 138 -9.07 -20.15 5.13
N GLY A 139 -10.12 -19.69 4.43
CA GLY A 139 -11.43 -20.34 4.38
C GLY A 139 -12.41 -19.97 5.50
N ARG A 140 -12.01 -19.13 6.47
CA ARG A 140 -12.90 -18.59 7.50
C ARG A 140 -13.72 -17.41 6.97
N THR A 141 -14.84 -17.13 7.63
CA THR A 141 -15.56 -15.85 7.44
C THR A 141 -14.76 -14.70 8.07
N GLU A 142 -15.05 -13.47 7.65
CA GLU A 142 -14.46 -12.27 8.25
C GLU A 142 -14.74 -12.21 9.76
N ASP A 143 -15.99 -12.42 10.18
CA ASP A 143 -16.39 -12.40 11.59
C ASP A 143 -15.63 -13.45 12.42
N ALA A 144 -15.47 -14.67 11.91
CA ALA A 144 -14.73 -15.73 12.59
C ALA A 144 -13.24 -15.38 12.69
N TYR A 145 -12.64 -14.87 11.62
CA TYR A 145 -11.24 -14.44 11.63
C TYR A 145 -11.01 -13.33 12.66
N LEU A 146 -11.87 -12.30 12.69
CA LEU A 146 -11.74 -11.15 13.59
C LEU A 146 -11.98 -11.52 15.06
N ALA A 147 -12.80 -12.54 15.33
CA ALA A 147 -13.04 -13.03 16.68
C ALA A 147 -11.87 -13.87 17.24
N GLU A 148 -11.14 -14.58 16.38
CA GLU A 148 -10.14 -15.58 16.78
C GLU A 148 -8.69 -15.12 16.60
N ALA A 149 -8.42 -14.17 15.70
CA ALA A 149 -7.05 -13.81 15.34
C ALA A 149 -6.37 -12.95 16.42
N ASP A 150 -5.17 -13.35 16.84
CA ASP A 150 -4.30 -12.56 17.73
C ASP A 150 -3.93 -11.19 17.14
N ARG A 151 -3.87 -11.10 15.80
CA ARG A 151 -3.47 -9.89 15.08
C ARG A 151 -4.43 -9.57 13.94
N ILE A 152 -5.25 -8.54 14.15
CA ILE A 152 -6.24 -8.06 13.16
C ILE A 152 -5.73 -6.91 12.29
N GLY A 153 -4.64 -6.23 12.67
CA GLY A 153 -4.11 -5.07 11.95
C GLY A 153 -3.79 -5.31 10.46
N PRO A 154 -3.09 -6.40 10.08
CA PRO A 154 -2.84 -6.73 8.68
C PRO A 154 -4.12 -6.90 7.86
N TYR A 155 -5.15 -7.51 8.44
CA TYR A 155 -6.45 -7.66 7.78
C TYR A 155 -7.16 -6.32 7.59
N LEU A 156 -7.27 -5.50 8.65
CA LEU A 156 -7.97 -4.22 8.59
C LEU A 156 -7.33 -3.24 7.60
N THR A 157 -6.01 -3.24 7.51
CA THR A 157 -5.27 -2.41 6.53
C THR A 157 -5.41 -2.92 5.10
N LEU A 158 -5.45 -4.25 4.90
CA LEU A 158 -5.78 -4.84 3.61
C LEU A 158 -7.21 -4.50 3.17
N LEU A 159 -8.19 -4.63 4.09
CA LEU A 159 -9.59 -4.28 3.84
C LEU A 159 -9.71 -2.81 3.41
N ARG A 160 -9.01 -1.89 4.09
CA ARG A 160 -8.97 -0.48 3.68
C ARG A 160 -8.39 -0.29 2.28
N GLY A 161 -7.41 -1.10 1.88
CA GLY A 161 -6.87 -1.13 0.51
C GLY A 161 -7.88 -1.66 -0.51
N ILE A 162 -8.59 -2.74 -0.20
CA ILE A 162 -9.67 -3.29 -1.04
C ILE A 162 -10.73 -2.23 -1.31
N ARG A 163 -11.27 -1.62 -0.25
CA ARG A 163 -12.30 -0.59 -0.37
C ARG A 163 -11.82 0.63 -1.16
N PHE A 164 -10.53 0.96 -1.04
CA PHE A 164 -9.93 2.04 -1.81
C PHE A 164 -9.93 1.76 -3.31
N GLU A 165 -9.48 0.56 -3.71
CA GLU A 165 -9.41 0.24 -5.14
C GLU A 165 -10.80 -0.03 -5.74
N GLU A 166 -11.75 -0.54 -4.96
CA GLU A 166 -13.16 -0.59 -5.35
C GLU A 166 -13.70 0.81 -5.68
N GLU A 167 -13.48 1.78 -4.78
CA GLU A 167 -13.90 3.16 -5.01
C GLU A 167 -13.19 3.78 -6.22
N ASN A 168 -11.88 3.55 -6.38
CA ASN A 168 -11.14 4.06 -7.53
C ASN A 168 -11.68 3.51 -8.85
N ILE A 169 -12.07 2.23 -8.89
CA ILE A 169 -12.67 1.60 -10.07
C ILE A 169 -14.03 2.24 -10.37
N ASP A 170 -14.88 2.39 -9.36
CA ASP A 170 -16.20 2.99 -9.50
C ASP A 170 -16.12 4.44 -9.98
N TRP A 171 -15.25 5.24 -9.35
CA TRP A 171 -15.02 6.63 -9.69
C TRP A 171 -14.41 6.78 -11.10
N ALA A 172 -13.35 6.03 -11.41
CA ALA A 172 -12.68 6.13 -12.71
C ALA A 172 -13.61 5.72 -13.85
N SER A 173 -14.41 4.66 -13.65
CA SER A 173 -15.43 4.22 -14.62
C SER A 173 -16.46 5.31 -14.89
N ARG A 174 -16.93 5.97 -13.84
CA ARG A 174 -17.88 7.09 -13.97
C ARG A 174 -17.26 8.29 -14.69
N ALA A 175 -16.04 8.69 -14.31
CA ALA A 175 -15.35 9.81 -14.92
C ALA A 175 -15.08 9.56 -16.41
N LEU A 176 -14.65 8.34 -16.75
CA LEU A 176 -14.39 7.92 -18.13
C LEU A 176 -15.67 7.99 -18.98
N ALA A 177 -16.78 7.46 -18.48
CA ALA A 177 -18.06 7.51 -19.19
C ALA A 177 -18.52 8.95 -19.49
N VAL A 178 -18.33 9.88 -18.55
CA VAL A 178 -18.66 11.31 -18.74
C VAL A 178 -17.78 11.94 -19.81
N ILE A 179 -16.48 11.67 -19.77
CA ILE A 179 -15.52 12.19 -20.76
C ILE A 179 -15.81 11.65 -22.16
N GLU A 180 -16.11 10.36 -22.28
CA GLU A 180 -16.47 9.73 -23.57
C GLU A 180 -17.76 10.32 -24.16
N GLN A 181 -18.76 10.59 -23.33
CA GLN A 181 -19.98 11.28 -23.77
C GLN A 181 -19.69 12.69 -24.28
N ARG A 182 -18.82 13.45 -23.59
CA ARG A 182 -18.42 14.80 -24.02
C ARG A 182 -17.66 14.78 -25.36
N LEU A 183 -16.73 13.86 -25.50
CA LEU A 183 -16.01 13.65 -26.76
C LEU A 183 -16.99 13.32 -27.90
N ALA A 184 -17.92 12.39 -27.69
CA ALA A 184 -18.93 12.04 -28.69
C ALA A 184 -19.82 13.23 -29.08
N ALA A 185 -20.16 14.10 -28.13
CA ALA A 185 -20.95 15.31 -28.39
C ALA A 185 -20.17 16.34 -29.21
N ALA A 186 -18.87 16.52 -28.94
CA ALA A 186 -18.01 17.45 -29.67
C ALA A 186 -17.77 17.04 -31.14
N HIS A 187 -17.81 15.75 -31.43
CA HIS A 187 -17.61 15.20 -32.79
C HIS A 187 -18.90 15.15 -33.64
N ARG A 188 -20.06 15.57 -33.10
CA ARG A 188 -21.32 15.61 -33.86
C ARG A 188 -21.36 16.87 -34.74
N PRO A 189 -21.62 16.77 -36.06
CA PRO A 189 -21.71 17.94 -36.93
C PRO A 189 -22.86 18.86 -36.50
N PRO A 190 -22.74 20.19 -36.70
CA PRO A 190 -23.83 21.12 -36.41
C PRO A 190 -25.05 20.77 -37.29
N ARG A 191 -26.24 20.81 -36.68
CA ARG A 191 -27.52 20.63 -37.34
C ARG A 191 -27.86 21.81 -38.26
#